data_AF-A0A934A096-F1
#
_entry.id   AF-A0A934A096-F1
#
_cell.length_a   1.000
_cell.length_b   1.000
_cell.length_c   1.000
_cell.angle_alpha   90.00
_cell.angle_beta   90.00
_cell.angle_gamma   90.00
#
_symmetry.space_group_name_H-M   'P 1'
#
loop_
_entity.id
_entity.type
_entity.pdbx_description
1 polymer ?
#
loop_
_entity_poly.entity_id
_entity_poly.type
_entity_poly.pdbx_seq_one_letter_code
_entity_poly.pdbx_strand_id
1 'polypeptide(L)' 'FERGLGLYRRQDFMQAIAAFETALKVRPEDGPSTTYLERSKHFLDEPPGASWDGVWRMKEK' A
#
# COMPACT_ATOMS: atom_id res chain seq x y z
N PHE A 1 -7.24 -0.15 -8.42
CA PHE A 1 -7.32 0.41 -7.06
C PHE A 1 -7.89 -0.57 -6.02
N GLU A 2 -9.16 -0.97 -6.09
CA GLU A 2 -9.86 -1.72 -5.02
C GLU A 2 -9.15 -3.02 -4.57
N ARG A 3 -8.65 -3.79 -5.54
CA ARG A 3 -7.88 -5.02 -5.26
C ARG A 3 -6.64 -4.75 -4.40
N GLY A 4 -5.87 -3.70 -4.72
CA GLY A 4 -4.68 -3.33 -3.96
C GLY A 4 -5.02 -2.87 -2.55
N LEU A 5 -6.12 -2.13 -2.37
CA LEU A 5 -6.58 -1.69 -1.06
C LEU A 5 -7.02 -2.87 -0.16
N GLY A 6 -7.67 -3.88 -0.73
CA GLY A 6 -8.04 -5.10 -0.01
C GLY A 6 -6.82 -5.88 0.49
N LEU A 7 -5.77 -5.97 -0.34
CA LEU A 7 -4.51 -6.62 0.01
C LEU A 7 -3.72 -5.82 1.05
N TYR A 8 -3.67 -4.49 0.89
CA TYR A 8 -3.06 -3.57 1.85
C TYR A 8 -3.65 -3.74 3.26
N ARG A 9 -4.98 -3.78 3.39
CA ARG A 9 -5.66 -3.98 4.68
C ARG A 9 -5.41 -5.34 5.31
N ARG A 10 -5.04 -6.34 4.51
CA ARG A 10 -4.69 -7.70 4.96
C ARG A 10 -3.20 -7.84 5.27
N GLN A 11 -2.43 -6.74 5.22
CA GLN A 11 -0.97 -6.75 5.34
C GLN A 11 -0.26 -7.56 4.25
N ASP A 12 -0.95 -7.87 3.16
CA ASP A 12 -0.37 -8.57 2.01
C ASP A 12 0.28 -7.55 1.07
N PHE A 13 1.32 -6.87 1.59
CA PHE A 13 1.92 -5.70 0.96
C PHE A 13 2.60 -6.04 -0.37
N MET A 14 3.18 -7.24 -0.50
CA MET A 14 3.79 -7.69 -1.75
C MET A 14 2.75 -7.76 -2.88
N GLN A 15 1.60 -8.38 -2.62
CA GLN A 15 0.50 -8.45 -3.59
C GLN A 15 -0.15 -7.08 -3.80
N ALA A 16 -0.25 -6.25 -2.75
CA ALA A 16 -0.80 -4.90 -2.84
C ALA A 16 0.04 -4.03 -3.79
N ILE A 17 1.37 -4.07 -3.70
CA ILE A 17 2.31 -3.37 -4.59
C ILE A 17 2.04 -3.75 -6.05
N ALA A 18 2.00 -5.04 -6.38
CA ALA A 18 1.76 -5.49 -7.75
C ALA A 18 0.41 -4.99 -8.30
N ALA A 19 -0.63 -4.95 -7.45
CA ALA A 19 -1.94 -4.44 -7.82
C ALA A 19 -1.95 -2.91 -8.04
N PHE A 20 -1.22 -2.14 -7.23
CA PHE A 20 -1.10 -0.69 -7.40
C PHE A 20 -0.23 -0.32 -8.60
N GLU A 21 0.88 -1.02 -8.84
CA GLU A 21 1.70 -0.83 -10.05
C GLU A 21 0.89 -1.12 -11.32
N THR A 22 0.06 -2.16 -11.30
CA THR A 22 -0.86 -2.45 -12.42
C THR A 22 -1.88 -1.33 -12.61
N ALA A 23 -2.42 -0.77 -11.52
CA ALA A 23 -3.34 0.37 -11.61
C ALA A 23 -2.65 1.61 -12.19
N LEU A 24 -1.42 1.89 -11.78
CA LEU A 24 -0.62 3.02 -12.26
C LEU A 24 -0.18 2.87 -13.72
N LYS A 25 0.01 1.64 -14.21
CA LYS A 25 0.23 1.39 -15.65
C LYS A 25 -0.98 1.80 -16.50
N VAL A 26 -2.19 1.69 -15.96
CA VAL A 26 -3.43 2.10 -16.65
C VAL A 26 -3.73 3.58 -16.45
N ARG A 27 -3.52 4.09 -15.24
CA ARG A 27 -3.72 5.50 -14.87
C ARG A 27 -2.52 5.97 -14.03
N PRO A 28 -1.47 6.52 -14.68
CA PRO A 28 -0.25 6.98 -13.99
C PRO A 28 -0.51 8.07 -12.94
N GLU A 29 -1.57 8.84 -13.13
CA GLU A 29 -2.02 9.94 -12.29
C GLU A 29 -3.00 9.52 -11.16
N ASP A 30 -3.16 8.21 -10.91
CA ASP A 30 -3.93 7.69 -9.77
C ASP A 30 -3.20 7.96 -8.44
N GLY A 31 -3.39 9.16 -7.91
CA GLY A 31 -2.80 9.61 -6.63
C GLY A 31 -3.00 8.63 -5.46
N PRO A 32 -4.22 8.08 -5.26
CA PRO A 32 -4.43 6.99 -4.28
C PRO A 32 -3.53 5.78 -4.54
N SER A 33 -3.46 5.24 -5.75
CA SER A 33 -2.61 4.09 -6.05
C SER A 33 -1.12 4.37 -5.79
N THR A 34 -0.63 5.57 -6.14
CA THR A 34 0.75 5.99 -5.83
C THR A 34 0.99 6.02 -4.32
N THR A 35 0.09 6.64 -3.57
CA THR A 35 0.20 6.74 -2.11
C THR A 35 0.25 5.35 -1.46
N TYR A 36 -0.68 4.45 -1.82
CA TYR A 36 -0.69 3.12 -1.24
C TYR A 36 0.46 2.23 -1.73
N LEU A 37 0.99 2.46 -2.92
CA LEU A 37 2.20 1.80 -3.40
C LEU A 37 3.40 2.15 -2.51
N GLU A 38 3.65 3.44 -2.26
CA GLU A 38 4.73 3.89 -1.38
C GLU A 38 4.58 3.33 0.04
N ARG A 39 3.37 3.39 0.59
CA ARG A 39 3.09 2.84 1.92
C ARG A 39 3.30 1.33 2.00
N SER A 40 2.88 0.60 0.98
CA SER A 40 3.07 -0.86 0.93
C SER A 40 4.56 -1.21 0.83
N LYS A 41 5.36 -0.43 0.08
CA LYS A 41 6.82 -0.60 0.02
C LYS A 41 7.46 -0.36 1.38
N HIS A 42 7.05 0.69 2.09
CA HIS A 42 7.55 0.93 3.45
C HIS A 42 7.19 -0.19 4.41
N PHE A 43 5.97 -0.72 4.37
CA PHE A 43 5.56 -1.83 5.22
C PHE A 43 6.16 -3.20 4.83
N LEU A 44 6.77 -3.33 3.65
CA LEU A 44 7.61 -4.51 3.38
C LEU A 44 8.96 -4.43 4.10
N ASP A 45 9.48 -3.22 4.30
CA ASP A 45 10.76 -2.98 4.97
C ASP A 45 10.58 -2.88 6.50
N GLU A 46 9.58 -2.12 6.95
CA GLU A 46 9.15 -1.99 8.34
C GLU A 46 7.73 -2.56 8.49
N PRO A 47 7.56 -3.89 8.61
CA PRO A 47 6.23 -4.50 8.74
C PRO A 47 5.50 -3.97 9.97
N PRO A 48 4.22 -3.59 9.81
CA PRO A 48 3.46 -3.11 10.94
C PRO A 48 3.16 -4.29 11.87
N GLY A 49 2.99 -4.01 13.16
CA GLY A 49 2.68 -5.05 14.14
C GLY A 49 1.36 -5.77 13.84
N ALA A 50 1.18 -6.97 14.40
CA ALA A 50 -0.03 -7.78 14.21
C ALA A 50 -1.35 -7.05 14.54
N SER A 51 -1.30 -6.06 15.43
CA SER A 51 -2.44 -5.21 15.82
C SER A 51 -2.64 -3.97 14.92
N TRP A 52 -2.09 -3.98 13.72
CA TRP A 52 -2.19 -2.83 12.81
C TRP A 52 -3.59 -2.70 12.22
N ASP A 53 -4.20 -1.55 12.47
CA ASP A 53 -5.58 -1.23 12.12
C ASP A 53 -5.75 -0.74 10.66
N GLY A 54 -4.77 -0.96 9.79
CA GLY A 54 -4.80 -0.45 8.42
C GLY A 54 -4.50 1.05 8.28
N VAL A 55 -4.12 1.71 9.37
CA VAL A 55 -3.83 3.15 9.41
C VAL A 55 -2.35 3.40 9.19
N TRP A 56 -2.03 4.18 8.18
CA TRP A 56 -0.69 4.75 8.01
C TRP A 56 -0.46 5.84 9.06
N ARG A 57 0.50 5.61 9.96
CA ARG A 57 1.02 6.65 10.84
C ARG A 57 2.41 7.01 10.34
N MET A 58 2.50 8.13 9.65
CA MET A 58 3.80 8.70 9.31
C MET A 58 4.41 9.13 10.64
N LYS A 59 5.46 8.43 11.09
CA LYS A 59 6.31 8.98 12.17
C LYS A 59 7.05 10.14 11.52
N GLU A 60 6.58 11.36 11.77
CA GLU A 60 7.39 12.55 11.51
C GLU A 60 8.73 12.39 12.25
N LYS A 61 9.80 12.79 11.59
CA LYS A 61 11.16 12.77 12.11
C LYS A 61 11.36 13.85 13.16
#